data_AF-A0A4R8I8F3-F1
#
_entry.id   AF-A0A4R8I8F3-F1
#
_cell.length_a   1.000
_cell.length_b   1.000
_cell.length_c   1.000
_cell.angle_alpha   90.00
_cell.angle_beta   90.00
_cell.angle_gamma   90.00
#
_symmetry.space_group_name_H-M   'P 1'
#
loop_
_entity.id
_entity.type
_entity.pdbx_description
1 polymer ?
#
loop_
_entity_poly.entity_id
_entity_poly.type
_entity_poly.pdbx_seq_one_letter_code
_entity_poly.pdbx_strand_id
1 'polypeptide(L)'
;MTQENKTLSIAEKVKALAMGLIGSFFFTWGLTYFQEQSEYRVPRILIPVFELFGNIGLAIGLLILGLGLMFFAYKKFTEYGGKPIIMLILLPVLVISSFMISKSTQNTDKRTTEEKIESIREKANVQNDKMERPKMDNQKANDFLDKREKLLAEMTKAKNSQDEATFKKLESQFWGLNKDFAKITMEISKDKNYIAFISYSDKITNDVKNLIGK
;
A
#
# COMPACT_ATOMS: atom_id res chain seq x y z
N MET A 1 38.27 6.91 35.75
CA MET A 1 38.34 6.58 34.30
C MET A 1 37.69 5.24 33.90
N THR A 2 36.90 4.57 34.75
CA THR A 2 36.42 3.19 34.52
C THR A 2 34.93 3.03 34.17
N GLN A 3 34.07 3.99 34.53
CA GLN A 3 32.62 3.92 34.23
C GLN A 3 32.27 4.47 32.84
N GLU A 4 32.95 5.52 32.40
CA GLU A 4 32.70 6.17 31.11
C GLU A 4 33.00 5.23 29.93
N ASN A 5 34.12 4.51 29.99
CA ASN A 5 34.49 3.48 29.01
C ASN A 5 33.51 2.29 28.95
N LYS A 6 32.94 1.89 30.10
CA LYS A 6 31.93 0.81 30.14
C LYS A 6 30.61 1.25 29.54
N THR A 7 30.18 2.47 29.85
CA THR A 7 28.93 3.04 29.33
C THR A 7 29.01 3.25 27.81
N LEU A 8 30.15 3.75 27.33
CA LEU A 8 30.43 3.89 25.89
C LEU A 8 30.40 2.53 25.17
N SER A 9 31.07 1.50 25.71
CA SER A 9 31.06 0.15 25.13
C SER A 9 29.64 -0.44 25.04
N ILE A 10 28.81 -0.24 26.07
CA ILE A 10 27.42 -0.69 26.04
C ILE A 10 26.62 0.05 24.98
N ALA A 11 26.74 1.38 24.91
CA ALA A 11 26.04 2.19 23.93
C ALA A 11 26.40 1.81 22.50
N GLU A 12 27.68 1.59 22.21
CA GLU A 12 28.13 1.18 20.87
C GLU A 12 27.67 -0.23 20.50
N LYS A 13 27.57 -1.15 21.47
CA LYS A 13 26.97 -2.48 21.27
C LYS A 13 25.48 -2.38 20.96
N VAL A 14 24.72 -1.53 21.66
CA VAL A 14 23.30 -1.31 21.38
C VAL A 14 23.12 -0.70 19.98
N LYS A 15 23.96 0.26 19.59
CA LYS A 15 23.97 0.80 18.22
C LYS A 15 24.25 -0.30 17.19
N ALA A 16 25.22 -1.17 17.46
CA ALA A 16 25.53 -2.30 16.59
C ALA A 16 24.34 -3.25 16.43
N LEU A 17 23.62 -3.55 17.52
CA LEU A 17 22.40 -4.34 17.49
C LEU A 17 21.29 -3.67 16.65
N ALA A 18 21.07 -2.38 16.83
CA ALA A 18 20.11 -1.61 16.05
C ALA A 18 20.45 -1.60 14.55
N MET A 19 21.73 -1.44 14.21
CA MET A 19 22.22 -1.55 12.82
C MET A 19 21.97 -2.94 12.23
N GLY A 20 22.22 -4.01 13.01
CA GLY A 20 21.95 -5.37 12.60
C GLY A 20 20.45 -5.63 12.37
N LEU A 21 19.60 -5.10 13.24
CA LEU A 21 18.14 -5.17 13.10
C LEU A 21 17.68 -4.47 11.81
N ILE A 22 18.06 -3.21 11.60
CA ILE A 22 17.69 -2.45 10.39
C ILE A 22 18.23 -3.15 9.14
N GLY A 23 19.47 -3.64 9.17
CA GLY A 23 20.07 -4.40 8.08
C GLY A 23 19.30 -5.68 7.75
N SER A 24 18.80 -6.39 8.77
CA SER A 24 17.98 -7.59 8.57
C SER A 24 16.65 -7.28 7.89
N PHE A 25 15.99 -6.17 8.24
CA PHE A 25 14.77 -5.73 7.56
C PHE A 25 15.02 -5.37 6.10
N PHE A 26 16.08 -4.62 5.79
CA PHE A 26 16.41 -4.30 4.40
C PHE A 26 16.78 -5.54 3.58
N PHE A 27 17.52 -6.47 4.17
CA PHE A 27 17.82 -7.75 3.53
C PHE A 27 16.54 -8.54 3.23
N THR A 28 15.65 -8.67 4.22
CA THR A 28 14.34 -9.32 4.06
C THR A 28 13.50 -8.63 2.99
N TRP A 29 13.39 -7.29 3.00
CA TRP A 29 12.63 -6.56 2.00
C TRP A 29 13.21 -6.72 0.60
N GLY A 30 14.54 -6.69 0.47
CA GLY A 30 15.23 -6.98 -0.78
C GLY A 30 14.86 -8.35 -1.34
N LEU A 31 14.85 -9.39 -0.50
CA LEU A 31 14.38 -10.73 -0.91
C LEU A 31 12.92 -10.73 -1.36
N THR A 32 12.04 -10.00 -0.67
CA THR A 32 10.62 -9.97 -1.04
C THR A 32 10.36 -9.18 -2.34
N TYR A 33 11.22 -8.24 -2.72
CA TYR A 33 11.03 -7.38 -3.89
C TYR A 33 11.40 -8.07 -5.22
N PHE A 34 12.01 -9.26 -5.17
CA PHE A 34 12.10 -10.15 -6.33
C PHE A 34 10.75 -10.77 -6.72
N GLN A 35 9.75 -10.68 -5.84
CA GLN A 35 8.38 -11.10 -6.14
C GLN A 35 7.56 -9.86 -6.55
N GLU A 36 6.58 -10.06 -7.42
CA GLU A 36 5.62 -9.01 -7.76
C GLU A 36 4.82 -8.62 -6.51
N GLN A 37 4.80 -7.33 -6.19
CA GLN A 37 4.05 -6.76 -5.08
C GLN A 37 3.11 -5.67 -5.59
N SER A 38 1.94 -5.54 -4.97
CA SER A 38 0.94 -4.52 -5.30
C SER A 38 1.42 -3.10 -5.01
N GLU A 39 2.31 -2.93 -4.04
CA GLU A 39 2.91 -1.65 -3.67
C GLU A 39 4.37 -1.84 -3.21
N TYR A 40 5.30 -1.18 -3.90
CA TYR A 40 6.71 -1.20 -3.54
C TYR A 40 7.04 -0.01 -2.63
N ARG A 41 7.46 -0.29 -1.39
CA ARG A 41 7.98 0.76 -0.51
C ARG A 41 9.44 1.03 -0.84
N VAL A 42 9.70 2.12 -1.57
CA VAL A 42 11.05 2.51 -1.97
C VAL A 42 11.66 3.44 -0.91
N PRO A 43 12.74 3.05 -0.19
CA PRO A 43 13.44 3.97 0.69
C PRO A 43 14.03 5.13 -0.12
N ARG A 44 13.97 6.36 0.43
CA ARG A 44 14.42 7.59 -0.28
C ARG A 44 15.85 7.50 -0.84
N ILE A 45 16.73 6.81 -0.11
CA ILE A 45 18.14 6.62 -0.49
C ILE A 45 18.29 5.79 -1.77
N LEU A 46 17.31 4.92 -2.06
CA LEU A 46 17.30 4.03 -3.21
C LEU A 46 16.38 4.51 -4.35
N ILE A 47 15.77 5.70 -4.25
CA ILE A 47 14.97 6.29 -5.34
C ILE A 47 15.80 6.39 -6.64
N PRO A 48 17.05 6.91 -6.64
CA PRO A 48 17.82 7.02 -7.88
C PRO A 48 18.11 5.65 -8.51
N VAL A 49 18.31 4.62 -7.67
CA VAL A 49 18.56 3.25 -8.12
C VAL A 49 17.28 2.65 -8.71
N PHE A 50 16.14 2.90 -8.09
CA PHE A 50 14.83 2.48 -8.57
C PHE A 50 14.47 3.13 -9.91
N GLU A 51 14.71 4.43 -10.09
CA GLU A 51 14.45 5.13 -11.35
C GLU A 51 15.30 4.61 -12.51
N LEU A 52 16.53 4.18 -12.24
CA LEU A 52 17.46 3.67 -13.27
C LEU A 52 17.27 2.19 -13.60
N PHE A 53 16.99 1.35 -12.59
CA PHE A 53 17.06 -0.11 -12.71
C PHE A 53 15.74 -0.82 -12.30
N GLY A 54 14.70 -0.06 -11.97
CA GLY A 54 13.39 -0.57 -11.59
C GLY A 54 13.39 -1.42 -10.31
N ASN A 55 12.39 -2.30 -10.19
CA ASN A 55 12.20 -3.19 -9.04
C ASN A 55 13.41 -4.09 -8.78
N ILE A 56 14.06 -4.59 -9.84
CA ILE A 56 15.21 -5.48 -9.74
C ILE A 56 16.41 -4.76 -9.12
N GLY A 57 16.71 -3.55 -9.61
CA GLY A 57 17.79 -2.74 -9.03
C GLY A 57 17.52 -2.33 -7.59
N LEU A 58 16.26 -2.05 -7.26
CA LEU A 58 15.85 -1.78 -5.88
C LEU A 58 16.06 -2.99 -4.98
N ALA A 59 15.66 -4.19 -5.42
CA ALA A 59 15.84 -5.43 -4.67
C ALA A 59 17.32 -5.71 -4.39
N ILE A 60 18.16 -5.59 -5.42
CA ILE A 60 19.61 -5.75 -5.31
C ILE A 60 20.21 -4.68 -4.37
N GLY A 61 19.79 -3.42 -4.51
CA GLY A 61 20.25 -2.33 -3.65
C GLY A 61 19.92 -2.55 -2.18
N LEU A 62 18.71 -3.02 -1.88
CA LEU A 62 18.27 -3.40 -0.54
C LEU A 62 19.07 -4.58 0.03
N LEU A 63 19.36 -5.60 -0.79
CA LEU A 63 20.19 -6.74 -0.36
C LEU A 63 21.61 -6.29 0.01
N ILE A 64 22.25 -5.51 -0.85
CA ILE A 64 23.62 -5.02 -0.63
C ILE A 64 23.66 -4.13 0.62
N LEU A 65 22.70 -3.22 0.76
CA LEU A 65 22.61 -2.31 1.89
C LEU A 65 22.32 -3.06 3.20
N GLY A 66 21.43 -4.07 3.17
CA GLY A 66 21.14 -4.94 4.30
C GLY A 66 22.36 -5.74 4.76
N LEU A 67 23.05 -6.40 3.82
CA LEU A 67 24.29 -7.13 4.10
C LEU A 67 25.39 -6.21 4.62
N GLY A 68 25.56 -5.03 4.03
CA GLY A 68 26.52 -4.03 4.46
C GLY A 68 26.28 -3.59 5.90
N LEU A 69 25.05 -3.25 6.26
CA LEU A 69 24.68 -2.87 7.63
C LEU A 69 24.90 -4.01 8.63
N MET A 70 24.57 -5.26 8.28
CA MET A 70 24.82 -6.42 9.13
C MET A 70 26.32 -6.68 9.32
N PHE A 71 27.13 -6.49 8.29
CA PHE A 71 28.59 -6.57 8.39
C PHE A 71 29.17 -5.48 9.30
N PHE A 72 28.74 -4.22 9.14
CA PHE A 72 29.15 -3.13 10.02
C PHE A 72 28.66 -3.33 11.46
N ALA A 73 27.47 -3.90 11.65
CA ALA A 73 26.97 -4.30 12.96
C ALA A 73 27.89 -5.33 13.63
N TYR A 74 28.27 -6.38 12.90
CA TYR A 74 29.21 -7.38 13.41
C TYR A 74 30.56 -6.74 13.80
N LYS A 75 31.17 -5.98 12.88
CA LYS A 75 32.47 -5.34 13.09
C LYS A 75 32.44 -4.41 14.31
N LYS A 76 31.40 -3.58 14.41
CA LYS A 76 31.23 -2.65 15.51
C LYS A 76 31.02 -3.38 16.84
N PHE A 77 30.21 -4.43 16.86
CA PHE A 77 29.99 -5.19 18.09
C PHE A 77 31.26 -5.84 18.63
N THR A 78 32.10 -6.40 17.74
CA THR A 78 33.36 -7.05 18.13
C THR A 78 34.43 -6.04 18.54
N GLU A 79 34.52 -4.90 17.86
CA GLU A 79 35.45 -3.80 18.15
C GLU A 79 35.25 -3.22 19.56
N TYR A 80 34.00 -3.11 20.02
CA TYR A 80 33.69 -2.64 21.37
C TYR A 80 33.64 -3.74 22.43
N GLY A 81 34.28 -4.89 22.18
CA GLY A 81 34.44 -5.98 23.15
C GLY A 81 33.21 -6.86 23.32
N GLY A 82 32.40 -7.01 22.28
CA GLY A 82 31.33 -8.01 22.19
C GLY A 82 31.87 -9.35 21.70
N LYS A 83 31.29 -10.46 22.14
CA LYS A 83 31.71 -11.80 21.70
C LYS A 83 31.21 -12.06 20.27
N PRO A 84 32.09 -12.37 19.29
CA PRO A 84 31.69 -12.60 17.89
C PRO A 84 30.58 -13.64 17.71
N ILE A 85 30.65 -14.73 18.50
CA ILE A 85 29.67 -15.83 18.50
C ILE A 85 28.24 -15.32 18.75
N ILE A 86 28.07 -14.29 19.59
CA ILE A 86 26.73 -13.73 19.88
C ILE A 86 26.13 -13.14 18.60
N MET A 87 26.89 -12.37 17.83
CA MET A 87 26.40 -11.77 16.59
C MET A 87 26.22 -12.79 15.47
N LEU A 88 27.06 -13.83 15.42
CA LEU A 88 26.90 -14.92 14.46
C LEU A 88 25.61 -15.70 14.67
N ILE A 89 25.14 -15.84 15.91
CA ILE A 89 23.85 -16.46 16.22
C ILE A 89 22.71 -15.46 16.03
N LEU A 90 22.90 -14.22 16.50
CA LEU A 90 21.84 -13.23 16.56
C LEU A 90 21.43 -12.72 15.17
N LEU A 91 22.37 -12.43 14.27
CA LEU A 91 22.05 -11.89 12.94
C LEU A 91 21.13 -12.83 12.13
N PRO A 92 21.38 -14.15 12.04
CA PRO A 92 20.43 -15.09 11.45
C PRO A 92 19.05 -15.08 12.11
N VAL A 93 19.00 -15.03 13.45
CA VAL A 93 17.74 -14.94 14.20
C VAL A 93 16.99 -13.65 13.85
N LEU A 94 17.70 -12.53 13.68
CA LEU A 94 17.12 -11.25 13.24
C LEU A 94 16.59 -11.35 11.80
N VAL A 95 17.29 -12.01 10.88
CA VAL A 95 16.75 -12.22 9.52
C VAL A 95 15.50 -13.09 9.54
N ILE A 96 15.49 -14.19 10.28
CA ILE A 96 14.33 -15.10 10.40
C ILE A 96 13.14 -14.36 11.01
N SER A 97 13.36 -13.62 12.10
CA SER A 97 12.30 -12.85 12.77
C SER A 97 11.79 -11.71 11.89
N SER A 98 12.66 -10.98 11.20
CA SER A 98 12.27 -9.95 10.22
C SER A 98 11.47 -10.53 9.06
N PHE A 99 11.80 -11.75 8.60
CA PHE A 99 11.02 -12.46 7.60
C PHE A 99 9.64 -12.88 8.11
N MET A 100 9.56 -13.41 9.34
CA MET A 100 8.29 -13.75 9.99
C MET A 100 7.40 -12.51 10.18
N ILE A 101 7.99 -11.41 10.65
CA ILE A 101 7.29 -10.12 10.81
C ILE A 101 6.83 -9.62 9.45
N SER A 102 7.68 -9.62 8.42
CA SER A 102 7.33 -9.15 7.07
C SER A 102 6.23 -10.00 6.44
N LYS A 103 6.27 -11.32 6.62
CA LYS A 103 5.19 -12.22 6.18
C LYS A 103 3.91 -12.02 6.99
N SER A 104 4.03 -11.76 8.30
CA SER A 104 2.87 -11.50 9.17
C SER A 104 2.21 -10.17 8.84
N THR A 105 2.98 -9.10 8.60
CA THR A 105 2.44 -7.80 8.18
C THR A 105 1.89 -7.87 6.76
N GLN A 106 2.53 -8.59 5.85
CA GLN A 106 1.95 -8.90 4.52
C GLN A 106 0.67 -9.74 4.64
N ASN A 107 0.58 -10.70 5.58
CA ASN A 107 -0.63 -11.49 5.83
C ASN A 107 -1.70 -10.72 6.60
N THR A 108 -1.35 -9.68 7.35
CA THR A 108 -2.31 -8.81 8.05
C THR A 108 -2.91 -7.77 7.10
N ASP A 109 -2.20 -7.46 6.01
CA ASP A 109 -2.69 -6.73 4.83
C ASP A 109 -2.91 -7.65 3.61
N LYS A 110 -3.15 -8.95 3.84
CA LYS A 110 -3.67 -9.85 2.80
C LYS A 110 -5.14 -9.67 2.52
N ARG A 111 -5.79 -8.74 3.22
CA ARG A 111 -6.96 -8.12 2.61
C ARG A 111 -6.42 -7.17 1.57
N THR A 112 -6.36 -7.64 0.33
CA THR A 112 -6.32 -6.76 -0.84
C THR A 112 -7.26 -5.59 -0.58
N THR A 113 -6.96 -4.41 -1.11
CA THR A 113 -7.91 -3.29 -1.08
C THR A 113 -9.31 -3.77 -1.50
N GLU A 114 -9.40 -4.78 -2.36
CA GLU A 114 -10.60 -5.57 -2.68
C GLU A 114 -11.25 -6.30 -1.48
N GLU A 115 -10.55 -7.08 -0.65
CA GLU A 115 -11.12 -7.75 0.54
C GLU A 115 -11.42 -6.80 1.72
N LYS A 116 -10.70 -5.68 1.85
CA LYS A 116 -11.06 -4.60 2.80
C LYS A 116 -12.30 -3.86 2.30
N ILE A 117 -12.38 -3.61 0.99
CA ILE A 117 -13.61 -3.18 0.32
C ILE A 117 -14.68 -4.27 0.45
N GLU A 118 -14.35 -5.55 0.45
CA GLU A 118 -15.31 -6.66 0.51
C GLU A 118 -15.88 -6.86 1.91
N SER A 119 -15.08 -6.70 2.96
CA SER A 119 -15.58 -6.68 4.35
C SER A 119 -16.31 -5.38 4.72
N ILE A 120 -16.03 -4.28 4.00
CA ILE A 120 -16.87 -3.07 4.01
C ILE A 120 -18.14 -3.30 3.16
N ARG A 121 -18.07 -4.03 2.04
CA ARG A 121 -19.20 -4.43 1.18
C ARG A 121 -20.07 -5.50 1.80
N GLU A 122 -19.55 -6.37 2.64
CA GLU A 122 -20.30 -7.41 3.34
C GLU A 122 -21.08 -6.79 4.50
N LYS A 123 -20.50 -5.75 5.13
CA LYS A 123 -21.23 -4.84 6.03
C LYS A 123 -22.17 -3.88 5.29
N ALA A 124 -21.91 -3.53 4.02
CA ALA A 124 -22.75 -2.67 3.19
C ALA A 124 -23.75 -3.41 2.28
N ASN A 125 -23.69 -4.75 2.21
CA ASN A 125 -24.59 -5.59 1.42
C ASN A 125 -25.96 -5.76 2.08
N VAL A 126 -26.16 -5.15 3.24
CA VAL A 126 -27.49 -4.86 3.75
C VAL A 126 -27.92 -3.51 3.16
N GLN A 127 -28.63 -3.57 2.01
CA GLN A 127 -29.38 -2.49 1.33
C GLN A 127 -28.71 -1.74 0.15
N ASN A 128 -28.35 -2.43 -0.94
CA ASN A 128 -27.94 -1.75 -2.19
C ASN A 128 -29.11 -1.09 -2.98
N ASP A 129 -30.36 -1.53 -2.82
CA ASP A 129 -31.51 -0.95 -3.56
C ASP A 129 -32.09 0.33 -2.92
N LYS A 130 -31.68 0.70 -1.70
CA LYS A 130 -32.26 1.83 -0.95
C LYS A 130 -31.25 2.89 -0.51
N MET A 131 -30.01 2.84 -1.01
CA MET A 131 -29.01 3.85 -0.67
C MET A 131 -29.37 5.17 -1.36
N GLU A 132 -29.82 6.14 -0.56
CA GLU A 132 -30.12 7.50 -1.00
C GLU A 132 -28.83 8.28 -1.32
N ARG A 133 -28.94 9.22 -2.26
CA ARG A 133 -27.82 10.09 -2.65
C ARG A 133 -27.35 10.93 -1.44
N PRO A 134 -26.07 10.87 -1.05
CA PRO A 134 -25.56 11.70 0.03
C PRO A 134 -25.48 13.16 -0.41
N LYS A 135 -25.88 14.08 0.48
CA LYS A 135 -25.64 15.51 0.30
C LYS A 135 -24.23 15.84 0.78
N MET A 136 -23.33 16.16 -0.14
CA MET A 136 -21.96 16.53 0.20
C MET A 136 -21.87 18.03 0.47
N ASP A 137 -21.07 18.43 1.45
CA ASP A 137 -20.76 19.85 1.67
C ASP A 137 -19.77 20.36 0.59
N ASN A 138 -19.03 19.44 -0.06
CA ASN A 138 -18.12 19.74 -1.15
C ASN A 138 -18.83 19.72 -2.53
N GLN A 139 -18.83 20.85 -3.22
CA GLN A 139 -19.47 20.99 -4.54
C GLN A 139 -18.88 20.05 -5.60
N LYS A 140 -17.55 19.88 -5.65
CA LYS A 140 -16.92 18.97 -6.62
C LYS A 140 -17.35 17.52 -6.43
N ALA A 141 -17.59 17.11 -5.18
CA ALA A 141 -18.09 15.78 -4.88
C ALA A 141 -19.54 15.62 -5.38
N ASN A 142 -20.40 16.61 -5.19
CA ASN A 142 -21.75 16.60 -5.77
C ASN A 142 -21.71 16.57 -7.31
N ASP A 143 -20.93 17.45 -7.94
CA ASP A 143 -20.79 17.51 -9.40
C ASP A 143 -20.27 16.19 -9.99
N PHE A 144 -19.39 15.51 -9.26
CA PHE A 144 -18.90 14.20 -9.64
C PHE A 144 -20.00 13.13 -9.62
N LEU A 145 -20.80 13.10 -8.56
CA LEU A 145 -21.95 12.18 -8.48
C LEU A 145 -22.95 12.48 -9.60
N ASP A 146 -23.26 13.76 -9.86
CA ASP A 146 -24.14 14.17 -10.97
C ASP A 146 -23.64 13.66 -12.33
N LYS A 147 -22.34 13.78 -12.60
CA LYS A 147 -21.74 13.26 -13.84
C LYS A 147 -21.89 11.76 -13.95
N ARG A 148 -21.66 11.01 -12.86
CA ARG A 148 -21.77 9.55 -12.87
C ARG A 148 -23.21 9.08 -13.05
N GLU A 149 -24.16 9.72 -12.38
CA GLU A 149 -25.60 9.45 -12.52
C GLU A 149 -26.07 9.72 -13.95
N LYS A 150 -25.64 10.85 -14.52
CA LYS A 150 -25.96 11.20 -15.92
C LYS A 150 -25.42 10.16 -16.89
N LEU A 151 -24.16 9.75 -16.74
CA LEU A 151 -23.55 8.73 -17.59
C LEU A 151 -24.25 7.38 -17.44
N LEU A 152 -24.58 6.95 -16.22
CA LEU A 152 -25.36 5.72 -16.00
C LEU A 152 -26.71 5.79 -16.74
N ALA A 153 -27.45 6.89 -16.62
CA ALA A 153 -28.73 7.05 -17.29
C ALA A 153 -28.61 7.04 -18.83
N GLU A 154 -27.57 7.68 -19.38
CA GLU A 154 -27.29 7.66 -20.82
C GLU A 154 -26.85 6.27 -21.30
N MET A 155 -26.05 5.54 -20.51
CA MET A 155 -25.66 4.16 -20.79
C MET A 155 -26.86 3.21 -20.77
N THR A 156 -27.77 3.35 -19.81
CA THR A 156 -29.02 2.57 -19.77
C THR A 156 -29.86 2.83 -21.02
N LYS A 157 -29.98 4.09 -21.46
CA LYS A 157 -30.69 4.44 -22.70
C LYS A 157 -30.04 3.79 -23.92
N ALA A 158 -28.71 3.94 -24.07
CA ALA A 158 -27.96 3.36 -25.19
C ALA A 158 -28.06 1.83 -25.23
N LYS A 159 -28.02 1.18 -24.07
CA LYS A 159 -28.20 -0.28 -23.95
C LYS A 159 -29.61 -0.70 -24.37
N ASN A 160 -30.65 -0.01 -23.90
CA ASN A 160 -32.03 -0.29 -24.25
C ASN A 160 -32.33 -0.03 -25.73
N SER A 161 -31.64 0.92 -26.36
CA SER A 161 -31.74 1.20 -27.80
C SER A 161 -30.78 0.36 -28.66
N GLN A 162 -30.05 -0.59 -28.07
CA GLN A 162 -29.05 -1.44 -28.74
C GLN A 162 -27.97 -0.63 -29.51
N ASP A 163 -27.67 0.59 -29.08
CA ASP A 163 -26.64 1.43 -29.68
C ASP A 163 -25.27 1.14 -29.02
N GLU A 164 -24.61 0.09 -29.51
CA GLU A 164 -23.33 -0.37 -28.97
C GLU A 164 -22.21 0.67 -29.10
N ALA A 165 -22.22 1.48 -30.17
CA ALA A 165 -21.20 2.48 -30.41
C ALA A 165 -21.29 3.61 -29.37
N THR A 166 -22.52 4.09 -29.11
CA THR A 166 -22.77 5.07 -28.07
C THR A 166 -22.50 4.49 -26.68
N PHE A 167 -22.91 3.24 -26.42
CA PHE A 167 -22.67 2.57 -25.14
C PHE A 167 -21.18 2.47 -24.81
N LYS A 168 -20.34 1.99 -25.74
CA LYS A 168 -18.88 1.88 -25.53
C LYS A 168 -18.21 3.24 -25.31
N LYS A 169 -18.67 4.28 -26.00
CA LYS A 169 -18.18 5.65 -25.79
C LYS A 169 -18.50 6.15 -24.38
N LEU A 170 -19.72 5.96 -23.93
CA LEU A 170 -20.17 6.36 -22.58
C LEU A 170 -19.47 5.55 -21.49
N GLU A 171 -19.26 4.25 -21.70
CA GLU A 171 -18.49 3.38 -20.79
C GLU A 171 -17.06 3.92 -20.61
N SER A 172 -16.37 4.26 -21.69
CA SER A 172 -15.03 4.83 -21.63
C SER A 172 -15.01 6.16 -20.85
N GLN A 173 -16.00 7.02 -21.07
CA GLN A 173 -16.15 8.28 -20.32
C GLN A 173 -16.39 8.03 -18.82
N PHE A 174 -17.21 7.03 -18.49
CA PHE A 174 -17.50 6.66 -17.11
C PHE A 174 -16.26 6.19 -16.36
N TRP A 175 -15.46 5.29 -16.96
CA TRP A 175 -14.21 4.83 -16.35
C TRP A 175 -13.12 5.91 -16.33
N GLY A 176 -13.17 6.86 -17.27
CA GLY A 176 -12.30 8.05 -17.27
C GLY A 176 -12.44 8.91 -16.01
N LEU A 177 -13.60 8.89 -15.35
CA LEU A 177 -13.86 9.64 -14.12
C LEU A 177 -13.10 9.10 -12.89
N ASN A 178 -12.48 7.91 -12.97
CA ASN A 178 -11.71 7.35 -11.84
C ASN A 178 -10.56 8.26 -11.38
N LYS A 179 -9.98 9.03 -12.30
CA LYS A 179 -8.93 10.01 -11.97
C LYS A 179 -9.47 11.16 -11.10
N ASP A 180 -10.70 11.59 -11.35
CA ASP A 180 -11.36 12.63 -10.57
C ASP A 180 -11.83 12.09 -9.22
N PHE A 181 -12.29 10.83 -9.18
CA PHE A 181 -12.66 10.14 -7.95
C PHE A 181 -11.51 10.12 -6.93
N ALA A 182 -10.29 9.75 -7.36
CA ALA A 182 -9.13 9.69 -6.49
C ALA A 182 -8.79 11.08 -5.89
N LYS A 183 -8.89 12.15 -6.69
CA LYS A 183 -8.65 13.52 -6.22
C LYS A 183 -9.71 13.97 -5.22
N ILE A 184 -10.99 13.74 -5.55
CA ILE A 184 -12.12 14.16 -4.71
C ILE A 184 -12.08 13.42 -3.38
N THR A 185 -11.88 12.09 -3.38
CA THR A 185 -11.82 11.30 -2.14
C THR A 185 -10.70 11.74 -1.20
N MET A 186 -9.56 12.22 -1.70
CA MET A 186 -8.55 12.85 -0.86
C MET A 186 -9.04 14.18 -0.25
N GLU A 187 -9.69 15.03 -1.04
CA GLU A 187 -10.22 16.34 -0.61
C GLU A 187 -11.33 16.19 0.45
N ILE A 188 -12.21 15.19 0.33
CA ILE A 188 -13.34 14.96 1.25
C ILE A 188 -13.05 13.90 2.32
N SER A 189 -11.81 13.43 2.46
CA SER A 189 -11.44 12.34 3.39
C SER A 189 -11.80 12.59 4.86
N LYS A 190 -12.00 13.86 5.25
CA LYS A 190 -12.39 14.28 6.60
C LYS A 190 -13.87 14.66 6.71
N ASP A 191 -14.63 14.61 5.61
CA ASP A 191 -16.05 14.93 5.60
C ASP A 191 -16.84 13.82 6.34
N LYS A 192 -17.82 14.21 7.16
CA LYS A 192 -18.75 13.30 7.84
C LYS A 192 -19.47 12.36 6.85
N ASN A 193 -19.68 12.82 5.61
CA ASN A 193 -20.38 12.07 4.56
C ASN A 193 -19.43 11.31 3.62
N TYR A 194 -18.13 11.25 3.92
CA TYR A 194 -17.11 10.58 3.11
C TYR A 194 -17.46 9.12 2.78
N ILE A 195 -17.87 8.36 3.81
CA ILE A 195 -18.22 6.94 3.62
C ILE A 195 -19.46 6.80 2.74
N ALA A 196 -20.48 7.63 2.96
CA ALA A 196 -21.69 7.62 2.15
C ALA A 196 -21.41 7.98 0.68
N PHE A 197 -20.51 8.93 0.43
CA PHE A 197 -20.05 9.25 -0.93
C PHE A 197 -19.41 8.06 -1.63
N ILE A 198 -18.49 7.35 -0.95
CA ILE A 198 -17.83 6.18 -1.52
C ILE A 198 -18.85 5.08 -1.80
N SER A 199 -19.70 4.76 -0.83
CA SER A 199 -20.69 3.70 -0.96
C SER A 199 -21.68 3.98 -2.11
N TYR A 200 -22.14 5.23 -2.23
CA TYR A 200 -23.04 5.62 -3.32
C TYR A 200 -22.35 5.62 -4.69
N SER A 201 -21.09 6.08 -4.74
CA SER A 201 -20.25 5.98 -5.93
C SER A 201 -20.06 4.51 -6.37
N ASP A 202 -19.85 3.60 -5.42
CA ASP A 202 -19.72 2.17 -5.69
C ASP A 202 -21.02 1.54 -6.19
N LYS A 203 -22.18 1.96 -5.66
CA LYS A 203 -23.49 1.55 -6.17
C LYS A 203 -23.61 1.86 -7.67
N ILE A 204 -23.32 3.10 -8.08
CA ILE A 204 -23.38 3.50 -9.50
C ILE A 204 -22.41 2.65 -10.35
N THR A 205 -21.21 2.33 -9.83
CA THR A 205 -20.27 1.43 -10.49
C THR A 205 -20.87 0.05 -10.74
N ASN A 206 -21.53 -0.52 -9.73
CA ASN A 206 -22.14 -1.84 -9.83
C ASN A 206 -23.33 -1.84 -10.81
N ASP A 207 -24.13 -0.78 -10.82
CA ASP A 207 -25.21 -0.62 -11.80
C ASP A 207 -24.67 -0.61 -13.24
N VAL A 208 -23.56 0.09 -13.49
CA VAL A 208 -22.87 0.04 -14.80
C VAL A 208 -22.35 -1.37 -15.13
N LYS A 209 -21.71 -2.06 -14.18
CA LYS A 209 -21.26 -3.44 -14.40
C LYS A 209 -22.41 -4.40 -14.73
N ASN A 210 -23.56 -4.22 -14.08
CA ASN A 210 -24.76 -5.01 -14.35
C ASN A 210 -25.33 -4.74 -15.75
N LEU A 211 -25.16 -3.52 -16.30
CA LEU A 211 -25.52 -3.20 -17.69
C LEU A 211 -24.57 -3.81 -18.72
N ILE A 212 -23.31 -4.03 -18.34
CA ILE A 212 -22.29 -4.66 -19.19
C ILE A 212 -22.46 -6.19 -19.21
N GLY A 213 -22.72 -6.79 -18.04
CA GLY A 213 -22.84 -8.26 -17.87
C GLY A 213 -24.20 -8.86 -18.26
N LYS A 214 -25.16 -8.04 -18.68
CA LYS A 214 -26.45 -8.45 -19.27
C LYS A 214 -26.48 -8.14 -20.76
#